data_AF-A0A090BUW2-F1
#
_entry.id   AF-A0A090BUW2-F1
#
_cell.length_a   1.000
_cell.length_b   1.000
_cell.length_c   1.000
_cell.angle_alpha   90.00
_cell.angle_beta   90.00
_cell.angle_gamma   90.00
#
_symmetry.space_group_name_H-M   'P 1'
#
loop_
_entity.id
_entity.type
_entity.pdbx_description
1 polymer ?
#
loop_
_entity_poly.entity_id
_entity_poly.type
_entity_poly.pdbx_seq_one_letter_code
_entity_poly.pdbx_strand_id
1 'polypeptide(L)'
;MGYYLLKKWGKYGVSSFIFGYAAINASWAATCSEVEALKTWQEKGDYRSALQELDNCLSAQPSLSNQDIGLFNDLLKQVLAPNTATSLEESYRNFQSVLKTHLLSTLGFEFADYFKTNPKEDSKLFAEIRKPEEKYYFYYDTGRVMSHSRGIALTDKALLWKNLTGEPQRLEFNDINHMTLVYELGLSLTGWKIKVNHNEANEIRLSGVPDKVIQPLVAAMIYFINANKTTPAKEMISLEVADREIAILAGWVTLCRDKYASPADPLKDLQAVDTCLVKYGKDFKLSQTDNELVHQLTGQILSQTNLDLEAGYSHFKAILATHFFSDLKLSFKDNFNPQRQADLFKEANTAGDLYYFYFDTGKVAADSRGIALTNKAIIWKNLLGTSVSWENITGSANQLPFEKITHISLIHEIGLSSIGGWKLRLNEDEKNDIVLSQLSADNVELFATTLVYFINVAAHTQLALQIPQATQDVLTKTFLERHPQIKSATDSVFSLFTPKKAATPAENSTKPAAESQSEEPKAVTPSEEVVPADKTTADSATAPTTENSTTEATPAAQDSAKESTASPSPASEPAEKSTTEDSTPKETSPAEEKSAPPAANTKESSE
;
A
#
# COMPACT_ATOMS: atom_id res chain seq x y z
N MET A 1 4.48 50.84 34.62
CA MET A 1 4.63 51.39 33.25
C MET A 1 3.43 50.89 32.44
N GLY A 2 2.28 51.56 32.33
CA GLY A 2 1.99 52.95 31.96
C GLY A 2 1.44 52.94 30.52
N TYR A 3 0.17 52.59 30.27
CA TYR A 3 -1.02 53.45 30.08
C TYR A 3 -0.90 54.64 29.10
N TYR A 4 -1.88 54.70 28.18
CA TYR A 4 -2.34 55.82 27.33
C TYR A 4 -1.47 56.30 26.14
N LEU A 5 -2.05 56.21 24.92
CA LEU A 5 -2.58 57.40 24.23
C LEU A 5 -3.44 57.02 23.00
N LEU A 6 -4.64 57.60 22.99
CA LEU A 6 -5.69 57.52 21.96
C LEU A 6 -5.84 58.91 21.33
N LYS A 7 -6.29 58.93 20.06
CA LYS A 7 -6.82 60.04 19.23
C LYS A 7 -5.83 60.96 18.50
N LYS A 8 -5.94 60.97 17.16
CA LYS A 8 -6.70 62.03 16.45
C LYS A 8 -7.07 61.66 14.99
N TRP A 9 -8.39 61.72 14.72
CA TRP A 9 -9.09 62.15 13.48
C TRP A 9 -9.00 61.19 12.27
N GLY A 10 -10.05 60.61 11.67
CA GLY A 10 -11.48 60.93 11.61
C GLY A 10 -11.81 61.64 10.29
N LYS A 11 -12.45 60.96 9.33
CA LYS A 11 -13.48 61.48 8.40
C LYS A 11 -13.92 60.46 7.32
N TYR A 12 -15.21 60.09 7.41
CA TYR A 12 -16.18 59.70 6.35
C TYR A 12 -15.96 58.48 5.45
N GLY A 13 -16.96 57.60 5.47
CA GLY A 13 -17.23 56.65 4.38
C GLY A 13 -18.03 55.43 4.81
N VAL A 14 -19.29 55.62 5.22
CA VAL A 14 -20.25 54.51 5.31
C VAL A 14 -20.51 54.02 3.88
N SER A 15 -20.10 52.80 3.55
CA SER A 15 -20.65 52.04 2.44
C SER A 15 -21.04 50.67 2.95
N SER A 16 -22.34 50.45 2.92
CA SER A 16 -23.00 49.16 3.09
C SER A 16 -22.40 48.14 2.13
N PHE A 17 -21.55 47.25 2.62
CA PHE A 17 -21.30 45.99 1.93
C PHE A 17 -22.41 45.03 2.33
N ILE A 18 -23.45 45.02 1.50
CA ILE A 18 -24.34 43.88 1.36
C ILE A 18 -23.43 42.71 0.95
N PHE A 19 -23.11 41.82 1.88
CA PHE A 19 -22.62 40.49 1.54
C PHE A 19 -23.77 39.77 0.83
N GLY A 20 -23.81 39.94 -0.49
CA GLY A 20 -24.60 39.09 -1.35
C GLY A 20 -24.15 37.66 -1.11
N TYR A 21 -25.09 36.84 -0.67
CA TYR A 21 -25.03 35.39 -0.79
C TYR A 21 -24.81 35.07 -2.28
N ALA A 22 -23.55 35.01 -2.70
CA ALA A 22 -23.20 34.18 -3.83
C ALA A 22 -23.43 32.76 -3.35
N ALA A 23 -24.55 32.18 -3.79
CA ALA A 23 -24.71 30.75 -3.85
C ALA A 23 -23.38 30.20 -4.41
N ILE A 24 -22.67 29.44 -3.58
CA ILE A 24 -21.56 28.62 -4.01
C ILE A 24 -22.22 27.55 -4.87
N ASN A 25 -22.52 27.89 -6.12
CA ASN A 25 -22.59 26.91 -7.17
C ASN A 25 -21.18 26.33 -7.21
N ALA A 26 -20.99 25.21 -6.51
CA ALA A 26 -19.96 24.27 -6.88
C ALA A 26 -20.18 24.02 -8.37
N SER A 27 -19.38 24.67 -9.22
CA SER A 27 -19.24 24.25 -10.59
C SER A 27 -18.68 22.84 -10.48
N TRP A 28 -19.57 21.86 -10.61
CA TRP A 28 -19.19 20.48 -10.87
C TRP A 28 -18.23 20.55 -12.06
N ALA A 29 -16.93 20.37 -11.81
CA ALA A 29 -15.98 20.21 -12.88
C ALA A 29 -16.44 18.95 -13.61
N ALA A 30 -17.08 19.12 -14.77
CA ALA A 30 -17.52 18.00 -15.58
C ALA A 30 -16.30 17.08 -15.79
N THR A 31 -16.48 15.79 -15.55
CA THR A 31 -15.40 14.83 -15.77
C THR A 31 -15.06 14.82 -17.25
N CYS A 32 -13.80 14.59 -17.60
CA CYS A 32 -13.40 14.55 -19.01
C CYS A 32 -14.12 13.44 -19.79
N SER A 33 -14.58 12.40 -19.08
CA SER A 33 -15.42 11.34 -19.61
C SER A 33 -16.78 11.79 -20.18
N GLU A 34 -17.26 12.99 -19.84
CA GLU A 34 -18.56 13.50 -20.28
C GLU A 34 -18.48 14.37 -21.54
N VAL A 35 -17.29 14.63 -22.07
CA VAL A 35 -17.09 15.47 -23.26
C VAL A 35 -17.81 14.85 -24.46
N GLU A 36 -18.70 15.60 -25.11
CA GLU A 36 -19.56 15.09 -26.18
C GLU A 36 -18.77 14.65 -27.43
N ALA A 37 -17.67 15.34 -27.73
CA ALA A 37 -16.76 14.96 -28.81
C ALA A 37 -16.14 13.57 -28.57
N LEU A 38 -15.83 13.24 -27.31
CA LEU A 38 -15.29 11.93 -26.93
C LEU A 38 -16.28 10.81 -27.24
N LYS A 39 -17.55 10.97 -26.83
CA LYS A 39 -18.61 9.99 -27.13
C LYS A 39 -18.79 9.79 -28.64
N THR A 40 -18.79 10.90 -29.38
CA THR A 40 -18.91 10.87 -30.85
C THR A 40 -17.78 10.05 -31.50
N TRP A 41 -16.54 10.20 -31.04
CA TRP A 41 -15.41 9.44 -31.56
C TRP A 41 -15.50 7.95 -31.20
N GLN A 42 -15.94 7.63 -29.99
CA GLN A 42 -16.14 6.25 -29.54
C GLN A 42 -17.25 5.55 -30.34
N GLU A 43 -18.37 6.22 -30.59
CA GLU A 43 -19.48 5.69 -31.41
C GLU A 43 -19.04 5.42 -32.86
N LYS A 44 -18.12 6.24 -33.39
CA LYS A 44 -17.51 6.04 -34.72
C LYS A 44 -16.42 4.97 -34.75
N GLY A 45 -15.99 4.47 -33.59
CA GLY A 45 -14.86 3.55 -33.49
C GLY A 45 -13.49 4.19 -33.76
N ASP A 46 -13.38 5.52 -33.77
CA ASP A 46 -12.10 6.22 -33.93
C ASP A 46 -11.44 6.45 -32.56
N TYR A 47 -10.88 5.35 -32.03
CA TYR A 47 -10.34 5.34 -30.68
C TYR A 47 -9.06 6.16 -30.51
N ARG A 48 -8.32 6.46 -31.59
CA ARG A 48 -7.17 7.36 -31.53
C ARG A 48 -7.61 8.80 -31.31
N SER A 49 -8.60 9.25 -32.08
CA SER A 49 -9.18 10.59 -31.90
C SER A 49 -9.86 10.72 -30.54
N ALA A 50 -10.54 9.67 -30.08
CA ALA A 50 -11.09 9.62 -28.72
C ALA A 50 -9.98 9.74 -27.65
N LEU A 51 -8.89 8.98 -27.76
CA LEU A 51 -7.77 9.04 -26.83
C LEU A 51 -7.15 10.44 -26.78
N GLN A 52 -6.96 11.08 -27.94
CA GLN A 52 -6.42 12.44 -28.02
C GLN A 52 -7.37 13.48 -27.41
N GLU A 53 -8.68 13.35 -27.60
CA GLU A 53 -9.67 14.26 -27.01
C GLU A 53 -9.69 14.15 -25.48
N LEU A 54 -9.67 12.92 -24.95
CA LEU A 54 -9.56 12.69 -23.52
C LEU A 54 -8.25 13.26 -22.98
N ASP A 55 -7.14 13.02 -23.67
CA ASP A 55 -5.82 13.53 -23.31
C ASP A 55 -5.76 15.07 -23.22
N ASN A 56 -6.32 15.75 -24.22
CA ASN A 56 -6.43 17.21 -24.25
C ASN A 56 -7.21 17.72 -23.03
N CYS A 57 -8.34 17.09 -22.70
CA CYS A 57 -9.12 17.47 -21.53
C CYS A 57 -8.35 17.24 -20.23
N LEU A 58 -7.71 16.07 -20.10
CA LEU A 58 -6.94 15.71 -18.91
C LEU A 58 -5.76 16.63 -18.67
N SER A 59 -5.12 17.14 -19.72
CA SER A 59 -4.00 18.09 -19.62
C SER A 59 -4.39 19.41 -18.96
N ALA A 60 -5.68 19.76 -18.97
CA ALA A 60 -6.22 20.99 -18.38
C ALA A 60 -6.74 20.79 -16.94
N GLN A 61 -6.80 19.55 -16.44
CA GLN A 61 -7.34 19.22 -15.13
C GLN A 61 -6.25 19.18 -14.05
N PRO A 62 -6.49 19.75 -12.84
CA PRO A 62 -5.53 19.70 -11.74
C PRO A 62 -5.41 18.31 -11.08
N SER A 63 -6.44 17.46 -11.22
CA SER A 63 -6.45 16.10 -10.68
C SER A 63 -7.31 15.18 -11.54
N LEU A 64 -6.84 13.94 -11.75
CA LEU A 64 -7.56 12.91 -12.50
C LEU A 64 -8.63 12.24 -11.63
N SER A 65 -9.87 12.17 -12.11
CA SER A 65 -10.90 11.36 -11.46
C SER A 65 -10.68 9.87 -11.74
N ASN A 66 -11.20 9.00 -10.85
CA ASN A 66 -11.18 7.55 -11.10
C ASN A 66 -11.89 7.20 -12.41
N GLN A 67 -12.99 7.87 -12.76
CA GLN A 67 -13.72 7.61 -14.00
C GLN A 67 -12.86 7.89 -15.23
N ASP A 68 -12.15 9.01 -15.24
CA ASP A 68 -11.28 9.38 -16.37
C ASP A 68 -10.10 8.42 -16.56
N ILE A 69 -9.49 7.95 -15.46
CA ILE A 69 -8.43 6.92 -15.51
C ILE A 69 -8.95 5.61 -16.11
N GLY A 70 -10.18 5.23 -15.76
CA GLY A 70 -10.82 4.03 -16.33
C GLY A 70 -11.01 4.15 -17.83
N LEU A 71 -11.62 5.26 -18.26
CA LEU A 71 -11.85 5.54 -19.67
C LEU A 71 -10.56 5.62 -20.48
N PHE A 72 -9.51 6.22 -19.90
CA PHE A 72 -8.19 6.26 -20.52
C PHE A 72 -7.65 4.85 -20.77
N ASN A 73 -7.71 3.96 -19.78
CA ASN A 73 -7.28 2.57 -19.93
C ASN A 73 -8.11 1.81 -20.98
N ASP A 74 -9.42 2.05 -21.04
CA ASP A 74 -10.29 1.40 -22.03
C ASP A 74 -9.96 1.87 -23.46
N LEU A 75 -9.72 3.17 -23.64
CA LEU A 75 -9.30 3.70 -24.94
C LEU A 75 -7.92 3.16 -25.35
N LEU A 76 -6.97 3.05 -24.42
CA LEU A 76 -5.69 2.40 -24.68
C LEU A 76 -5.88 0.95 -25.14
N LYS A 77 -6.78 0.19 -24.50
CA LYS A 77 -7.08 -1.19 -24.91
C LYS A 77 -7.62 -1.25 -26.35
N GLN A 78 -8.49 -0.32 -26.73
CA GLN A 78 -9.04 -0.27 -28.08
C GLN A 78 -7.99 0.12 -29.13
N VAL A 79 -7.15 1.13 -28.82
CA VAL A 79 -6.07 1.57 -29.72
C VAL A 79 -5.00 0.50 -29.90
N LEU A 80 -4.67 -0.23 -28.84
CA LEU A 80 -3.64 -1.28 -28.84
C LEU A 80 -4.22 -2.70 -29.03
N ALA A 81 -5.48 -2.81 -29.47
CA ALA A 81 -6.11 -4.10 -29.72
C ALA A 81 -5.33 -4.86 -30.80
N PRO A 82 -4.85 -6.09 -30.53
CA PRO A 82 -4.15 -6.88 -31.53
C PRO A 82 -5.08 -7.22 -32.69
N ASN A 83 -4.71 -6.82 -33.90
CA ASN A 83 -5.45 -7.20 -35.11
C ASN A 83 -4.44 -7.58 -36.20
N THR A 84 -4.52 -8.83 -36.65
CA THR A 84 -3.60 -9.41 -37.64
C THR A 84 -3.71 -8.77 -39.02
N ALA A 85 -4.78 -8.02 -39.29
CA ALA A 85 -4.98 -7.27 -40.53
C ALA A 85 -4.44 -5.82 -40.46
N THR A 86 -4.00 -5.34 -39.29
CA THR A 86 -3.44 -3.99 -39.14
C THR A 86 -2.09 -3.92 -39.84
N SER A 87 -1.91 -2.93 -40.73
CA SER A 87 -0.63 -2.71 -41.39
C SER A 87 0.44 -2.23 -40.41
N LEU A 88 1.72 -2.30 -40.82
CA LEU A 88 2.81 -1.78 -40.02
C LEU A 88 2.69 -0.26 -39.79
N GLU A 89 2.32 0.49 -40.82
CA GLU A 89 2.09 1.93 -40.73
C GLU A 89 0.98 2.27 -39.73
N GLU A 90 -0.11 1.51 -39.75
CA GLU A 90 -1.23 1.74 -38.84
C GLU A 90 -0.89 1.32 -37.41
N SER A 91 -0.16 0.22 -37.24
CA SER A 91 0.37 -0.21 -35.93
C SER A 91 1.32 0.84 -35.35
N TYR A 92 2.17 1.44 -36.19
CA TYR A 92 3.04 2.52 -35.76
C TYR A 92 2.27 3.79 -35.39
N ARG A 93 1.19 4.14 -36.11
CA ARG A 93 0.31 5.26 -35.74
C ARG A 93 -0.37 5.03 -34.39
N ASN A 94 -0.85 3.81 -34.12
CA ASN A 94 -1.40 3.43 -32.81
C ASN A 94 -0.35 3.59 -31.71
N PHE A 95 0.84 3.02 -31.91
CA PHE A 95 1.98 3.17 -31.01
C PHE A 95 2.30 4.64 -30.70
N GLN A 96 2.43 5.48 -31.73
CA GLN A 96 2.71 6.90 -31.55
C GLN A 96 1.57 7.64 -30.83
N SER A 97 0.31 7.31 -31.12
CA SER A 97 -0.83 7.98 -30.50
C SER A 97 -0.87 7.80 -28.98
N VAL A 98 -0.48 6.62 -28.49
CA VAL A 98 -0.35 6.35 -27.05
C VAL A 98 0.81 7.13 -26.45
N LEU A 99 1.99 7.09 -27.09
CA LEU A 99 3.20 7.72 -26.54
C LEU A 99 3.21 9.26 -26.64
N LYS A 100 2.33 9.86 -27.45
CA LYS A 100 2.19 11.31 -27.59
C LYS A 100 1.17 11.94 -26.62
N THR A 101 0.50 11.13 -25.80
CA THR A 101 -0.39 11.64 -24.74
C THR A 101 0.37 12.56 -23.76
N HIS A 102 -0.29 13.57 -23.21
CA HIS A 102 0.31 14.54 -22.29
C HIS A 102 0.95 13.89 -21.06
N LEU A 103 0.45 12.71 -20.65
CA LEU A 103 1.02 11.93 -19.57
C LEU A 103 2.47 11.51 -19.89
N LEU A 104 2.72 11.09 -21.13
CA LEU A 104 4.01 10.57 -21.59
C LEU A 104 4.89 11.59 -22.32
N SER A 105 4.31 12.67 -22.85
CA SER A 105 5.02 13.68 -23.66
C SER A 105 6.21 14.32 -22.92
N THR A 106 6.15 14.35 -21.59
CA THR A 106 7.23 14.84 -20.72
C THR A 106 8.51 13.98 -20.75
N LEU A 107 8.44 12.75 -21.25
CA LEU A 107 9.58 11.84 -21.35
C LEU A 107 10.47 12.08 -22.58
N GLY A 108 10.12 13.02 -23.46
CA GLY A 108 11.00 13.46 -24.55
C GLY A 108 11.32 12.37 -25.58
N PHE A 109 10.31 11.61 -26.00
CA PHE A 109 10.50 10.54 -26.98
C PHE A 109 10.85 11.04 -28.38
N GLU A 110 11.77 10.33 -29.04
CA GLU A 110 12.12 10.54 -30.44
C GLU A 110 11.47 9.45 -31.31
N PHE A 111 10.87 9.86 -32.41
CA PHE A 111 10.12 9.00 -33.33
C PHE A 111 10.77 8.94 -34.71
N ALA A 112 10.33 8.03 -35.58
CA ALA A 112 10.88 7.82 -36.93
C ALA A 112 11.22 9.10 -37.72
N ASP A 113 10.39 10.16 -37.64
CA ASP A 113 10.63 11.40 -38.39
C ASP A 113 11.82 12.22 -37.84
N TYR A 114 12.14 12.11 -36.55
CA TYR A 114 13.34 12.70 -35.97
C TYR A 114 14.61 12.09 -36.59
N PHE A 115 14.65 10.76 -36.76
CA PHE A 115 15.80 10.08 -37.36
C PHE A 115 15.95 10.36 -38.86
N LYS A 116 14.84 10.53 -39.57
CA LYS A 116 14.87 10.98 -40.97
C LYS A 116 15.50 12.37 -41.12
N THR A 117 15.27 13.24 -40.13
CA THR A 117 15.76 14.63 -40.16
C THR A 117 17.13 14.80 -39.49
N ASN A 118 17.53 13.88 -38.61
CA ASN A 118 18.80 13.89 -37.87
C ASN A 118 19.61 12.57 -38.04
N PRO A 119 19.92 12.12 -39.28
CA PRO A 119 20.54 10.81 -39.54
C PRO A 119 21.97 10.64 -38.97
N LYS A 120 22.59 11.74 -38.50
CA LYS A 120 23.91 11.70 -37.83
C LYS A 120 23.81 11.50 -36.32
N GLU A 121 22.70 11.89 -35.69
CA GLU A 121 22.46 11.67 -34.25
C GLU A 121 21.97 10.24 -33.97
N ASP A 122 21.43 9.59 -35.00
CA ASP A 122 21.01 8.18 -35.16
C ASP A 122 22.04 7.11 -34.68
N SER A 123 23.24 7.53 -34.30
CA SER A 123 24.45 6.72 -34.42
C SER A 123 25.30 6.52 -33.17
N LYS A 124 25.01 7.12 -32.02
CA LYS A 124 25.99 7.04 -30.90
C LYS A 124 25.76 5.90 -29.93
N LEU A 125 24.54 5.65 -29.48
CA LEU A 125 24.35 4.66 -28.41
C LEU A 125 24.28 3.22 -28.93
N PHE A 126 23.68 3.03 -30.10
CA PHE A 126 23.32 1.72 -30.62
C PHE A 126 23.82 1.43 -32.04
N ALA A 127 24.62 2.31 -32.67
CA ALA A 127 25.07 2.08 -34.05
C ALA A 127 25.87 0.80 -34.23
N GLU A 128 26.67 0.43 -33.23
CA GLU A 128 27.55 -0.75 -33.32
C GLU A 128 26.77 -2.06 -33.29
N ILE A 129 25.59 -2.07 -32.65
CA ILE A 129 24.76 -3.27 -32.51
C ILE A 129 23.55 -3.28 -33.45
N ARG A 130 23.16 -2.12 -34.00
CA ARG A 130 22.09 -2.01 -35.00
C ARG A 130 22.57 -2.55 -36.34
N LYS A 131 21.73 -3.33 -37.03
CA LYS A 131 22.05 -3.78 -38.39
C LYS A 131 21.89 -2.62 -39.39
N PRO A 132 22.78 -2.46 -40.39
CA PRO A 132 22.78 -1.30 -41.28
C PRO A 132 21.43 -0.98 -41.95
N GLU A 133 20.64 -2.01 -42.26
CA GLU A 133 19.34 -1.89 -42.93
C GLU A 133 18.14 -1.67 -41.99
N GLU A 134 18.32 -1.77 -40.67
CA GLU A 134 17.26 -1.55 -39.69
C GLU A 134 16.91 -0.06 -39.56
N LYS A 135 15.63 0.27 -39.53
CA LYS A 135 15.14 1.65 -39.38
C LYS A 135 14.72 1.92 -37.96
N TYR A 136 15.09 3.06 -37.38
CA TYR A 136 14.58 3.48 -36.09
C TYR A 136 13.13 3.95 -36.18
N TYR A 137 12.31 3.48 -35.24
CA TYR A 137 10.92 3.91 -35.07
C TYR A 137 10.71 4.67 -33.77
N PHE A 138 11.50 4.35 -32.75
CA PHE A 138 11.40 4.92 -31.42
C PHE A 138 12.75 4.93 -30.73
N TYR A 139 13.02 5.99 -29.99
CA TYR A 139 14.10 6.08 -29.03
C TYR A 139 13.64 6.85 -27.80
N TYR A 140 14.17 6.43 -26.66
CA TYR A 140 14.02 7.10 -25.40
C TYR A 140 15.37 7.17 -24.69
N ASP A 141 15.88 8.40 -24.51
CA ASP A 141 17.04 8.66 -23.64
C ASP A 141 16.57 8.57 -22.19
N THR A 142 17.01 7.52 -21.51
CA THR A 142 16.63 7.29 -20.10
C THR A 142 17.53 8.11 -19.14
N GLY A 143 18.47 8.91 -19.67
CA GLY A 143 19.34 9.83 -18.93
C GLY A 143 20.82 9.45 -18.97
N ARG A 144 21.63 10.19 -18.20
CA ARG A 144 23.09 9.97 -18.09
C ARG A 144 23.56 10.06 -16.65
N VAL A 145 24.55 9.25 -16.27
CA VAL A 145 25.29 9.39 -15.01
C VAL A 145 26.77 9.28 -15.31
N MET A 146 27.58 10.23 -14.81
CA MET A 146 29.03 10.27 -15.01
C MET A 146 29.43 10.00 -16.49
N SER A 147 28.83 10.74 -17.43
CA SER A 147 29.01 10.65 -18.89
C SER A 147 28.52 9.37 -19.61
N HIS A 148 28.03 8.36 -18.89
CA HIS A 148 27.48 7.14 -19.49
C HIS A 148 26.03 7.35 -19.92
N SER A 149 25.77 7.26 -21.22
CA SER A 149 24.42 7.30 -21.79
C SER A 149 23.70 5.96 -21.61
N ARG A 150 22.38 6.01 -21.42
CA ARG A 150 21.49 4.84 -21.38
C ARG A 150 20.21 5.13 -22.15
N GLY A 151 19.57 4.11 -22.68
CA GLY A 151 18.40 4.31 -23.52
C GLY A 151 17.73 3.03 -23.96
N ILE A 152 16.61 3.19 -24.63
CA ILE A 152 15.82 2.12 -25.23
C ILE A 152 15.48 2.57 -26.64
N ALA A 153 15.59 1.66 -27.62
CA ALA A 153 15.17 1.92 -28.98
C ALA A 153 14.39 0.73 -29.55
N LEU A 154 13.43 1.03 -30.43
CA LEU A 154 12.74 0.05 -31.25
C LEU A 154 13.05 0.34 -32.72
N THR A 155 13.48 -0.70 -33.43
CA THR A 155 13.61 -0.68 -34.89
C THR A 155 12.42 -1.40 -35.54
N ASP A 156 12.44 -1.59 -36.85
CA ASP A 156 11.51 -2.49 -37.54
C ASP A 156 11.76 -3.99 -37.26
N LYS A 157 12.87 -4.36 -36.60
CA LYS A 157 13.25 -5.77 -36.41
C LYS A 157 13.62 -6.15 -34.97
N ALA A 158 14.04 -5.19 -34.16
CA ALA A 158 14.70 -5.49 -32.89
C ALA A 158 14.42 -4.45 -31.80
N LEU A 159 14.50 -4.93 -30.56
CA LEU A 159 14.58 -4.15 -29.34
C LEU A 159 16.06 -3.95 -29.00
N LEU A 160 16.45 -2.69 -28.79
CA LEU A 160 17.81 -2.29 -28.42
C LEU A 160 17.75 -1.58 -27.07
N TRP A 161 18.69 -1.86 -26.18
CA TRP A 161 18.77 -1.16 -24.90
C TRP A 161 20.18 -1.09 -24.36
N LYS A 162 20.46 -0.07 -23.54
CA LYS A 162 21.68 0.02 -22.76
C LYS A 162 21.32 0.52 -21.37
N ASN A 163 21.67 -0.26 -20.36
CA ASN A 163 21.54 0.14 -18.95
C ASN A 163 22.68 1.10 -18.56
N LEU A 164 22.65 1.62 -17.33
CA LEU A 164 23.70 2.52 -16.84
C LEU A 164 25.10 1.88 -16.90
N THR A 165 25.17 0.58 -16.59
CA THR A 165 26.38 -0.23 -16.67
C THR A 165 26.20 -1.32 -17.73
N GLY A 166 27.28 -1.67 -18.40
CA GLY A 166 27.31 -2.73 -19.40
C GLY A 166 27.21 -2.25 -20.84
N GLU A 167 27.42 -3.20 -21.76
CA GLU A 167 27.39 -2.96 -23.20
C GLU A 167 25.96 -2.87 -23.74
N PRO A 168 25.74 -2.10 -24.82
CA PRO A 168 24.48 -2.13 -25.56
C PRO A 168 24.06 -3.56 -25.91
N GLN A 169 22.76 -3.83 -25.76
CA GLN A 169 22.16 -5.13 -26.03
C GLN A 169 21.14 -5.03 -27.17
N ARG A 170 20.98 -6.13 -27.91
CA ARG A 170 20.04 -6.28 -29.01
C ARG A 170 19.31 -7.62 -28.89
N LEU A 171 18.00 -7.59 -29.11
CA LEU A 171 17.18 -8.79 -29.23
C LEU A 171 16.19 -8.65 -30.38
N GLU A 172 16.13 -9.62 -31.29
CA GLU A 172 15.19 -9.60 -32.40
C GLU A 172 13.76 -9.82 -31.90
N PHE A 173 12.78 -9.18 -32.53
CA PHE A 173 11.38 -9.29 -32.09
C PHE A 173 10.86 -10.73 -32.09
N ASN A 174 11.31 -11.55 -33.03
CA ASN A 174 10.94 -12.97 -33.10
C ASN A 174 11.49 -13.80 -31.93
N ASP A 175 12.55 -13.33 -31.28
CA ASP A 175 13.15 -14.02 -30.12
C ASP A 175 12.49 -13.60 -28.80
N ILE A 176 11.60 -12.61 -28.81
CA ILE A 176 10.91 -12.11 -27.61
C ILE A 176 9.60 -12.86 -27.44
N ASN A 177 9.54 -13.76 -26.45
CA ASN A 177 8.34 -14.57 -26.17
C ASN A 177 7.65 -14.14 -24.88
N HIS A 178 8.44 -13.69 -23.90
CA HIS A 178 7.92 -13.33 -22.58
C HIS A 178 8.50 -12.00 -22.11
N MET A 179 7.69 -11.19 -21.43
CA MET A 179 8.15 -10.01 -20.70
C MET A 179 7.58 -10.03 -19.29
N THR A 180 8.43 -9.76 -18.29
CA THR A 180 8.00 -9.61 -16.88
C THR A 180 8.27 -8.18 -16.44
N LEU A 181 7.25 -7.49 -15.93
CA LEU A 181 7.42 -6.19 -15.30
C LEU A 181 7.73 -6.36 -13.81
N VAL A 182 8.81 -5.72 -13.35
CA VAL A 182 9.31 -5.87 -11.97
C VAL A 182 9.62 -4.50 -11.37
N TYR A 183 9.29 -4.33 -10.08
CA TYR A 183 9.67 -3.16 -9.30
C TYR A 183 10.74 -3.51 -8.26
N GLU A 184 11.93 -2.93 -8.41
CA GLU A 184 13.06 -3.12 -7.51
C GLU A 184 13.79 -1.80 -7.26
N LEU A 185 13.75 -1.32 -6.01
CA LEU A 185 14.51 -0.15 -5.57
C LEU A 185 16.02 -0.43 -5.69
N GLY A 186 16.74 0.41 -6.44
CA GLY A 186 18.17 0.24 -6.70
C GLY A 186 18.74 1.42 -7.49
N LEU A 187 19.74 1.18 -8.35
CA LEU A 187 20.39 2.22 -9.17
C LEU A 187 19.48 2.89 -10.23
N SER A 188 18.21 2.51 -10.35
CA SER A 188 17.24 3.20 -11.21
C SER A 188 16.45 4.24 -10.40
N LEU A 189 16.27 5.42 -10.99
CA LEU A 189 15.57 6.55 -10.34
C LEU A 189 14.11 6.25 -9.97
N THR A 190 13.49 5.27 -10.63
CA THR A 190 12.06 4.95 -10.49
C THR A 190 11.79 3.47 -10.16
N GLY A 191 12.82 2.64 -9.97
CA GLY A 191 12.68 1.23 -9.56
C GLY A 191 12.19 0.23 -10.63
N TRP A 192 11.58 0.70 -11.72
CA TRP A 192 10.99 -0.18 -12.74
C TRP A 192 12.01 -0.80 -13.69
N LYS A 193 11.80 -2.09 -13.99
CA LYS A 193 12.53 -2.82 -15.04
C LYS A 193 11.65 -3.86 -15.74
N ILE A 194 12.01 -4.19 -16.97
CA ILE A 194 11.41 -5.29 -17.74
C ILE A 194 12.46 -6.40 -17.86
N LYS A 195 12.11 -7.64 -17.49
CA LYS A 195 12.89 -8.83 -17.83
C LYS A 195 12.35 -9.44 -19.11
N VAL A 196 13.22 -9.71 -20.09
CA VAL A 196 12.82 -10.34 -21.35
C VAL A 196 13.20 -11.82 -21.33
N ASN A 197 12.25 -12.70 -21.68
CA ASN A 197 12.39 -14.16 -21.69
C ASN A 197 12.84 -14.77 -20.35
N HIS A 198 12.45 -14.15 -19.23
CA HIS A 198 12.90 -14.53 -17.87
C HIS A 198 14.43 -14.62 -17.69
N ASN A 199 15.19 -13.94 -18.55
CA ASN A 199 16.64 -13.96 -18.50
C ASN A 199 17.15 -12.72 -17.76
N GLU A 200 17.91 -12.91 -16.68
CA GLU A 200 18.51 -11.82 -15.92
C GLU A 200 19.55 -11.01 -16.72
N ALA A 201 20.15 -11.60 -17.74
CA ALA A 201 21.00 -10.87 -18.68
C ALA A 201 20.20 -9.91 -19.57
N ASN A 202 18.90 -10.15 -19.74
CA ASN A 202 18.00 -9.35 -20.57
C ASN A 202 17.09 -8.45 -19.72
N GLU A 203 17.68 -7.74 -18.76
CA GLU A 203 16.98 -6.73 -17.97
C GLU A 203 17.09 -5.34 -18.62
N ILE A 204 15.95 -4.67 -18.77
CA ILE A 204 15.83 -3.31 -19.29
C ILE A 204 15.34 -2.40 -18.17
N ARG A 205 16.17 -1.47 -17.71
CA ARG A 205 15.78 -0.52 -16.66
C ARG A 205 15.00 0.66 -17.26
N LEU A 206 13.76 0.87 -16.81
CA LEU A 206 12.89 1.98 -17.21
C LEU A 206 13.20 3.24 -16.39
N SER A 207 14.47 3.65 -16.38
CA SER A 207 14.94 4.73 -15.51
C SER A 207 14.31 6.06 -15.91
N GLY A 208 13.73 6.78 -14.94
CA GLY A 208 13.13 8.09 -15.18
C GLY A 208 11.69 8.02 -15.69
N VAL A 209 11.10 6.83 -15.81
CA VAL A 209 9.69 6.64 -16.16
C VAL A 209 8.84 6.61 -14.87
N PRO A 210 7.92 7.56 -14.66
CA PRO A 210 7.01 7.58 -13.51
C PRO A 210 5.98 6.44 -13.53
N ASP A 211 5.53 5.99 -12.35
CA ASP A 211 4.55 4.91 -12.17
C ASP A 211 3.31 5.07 -13.05
N LYS A 212 2.74 6.29 -13.08
CA LYS A 212 1.52 6.63 -13.84
C LYS A 212 1.62 6.41 -15.35
N VAL A 213 2.82 6.25 -15.91
CA VAL A 213 3.04 6.05 -17.35
C VAL A 213 3.71 4.71 -17.69
N ILE A 214 4.06 3.90 -16.69
CA ILE A 214 4.64 2.56 -16.92
C ILE A 214 3.66 1.70 -17.73
N GLN A 215 2.39 1.70 -17.34
CA GLN A 215 1.37 0.89 -17.99
C GLN A 215 1.21 1.22 -19.50
N PRO A 216 0.93 2.47 -19.92
CA PRO A 216 0.83 2.82 -21.33
C PRO A 216 2.15 2.62 -22.10
N LEU A 217 3.31 2.92 -21.52
CA LEU A 217 4.60 2.75 -22.19
C LEU A 217 4.88 1.29 -22.52
N VAL A 218 4.79 0.40 -21.52
CA VAL A 218 5.08 -1.03 -21.68
C VAL A 218 4.07 -1.68 -22.62
N ALA A 219 2.78 -1.34 -22.51
CA ALA A 219 1.75 -1.84 -23.41
C ALA A 219 2.01 -1.44 -24.88
N ALA A 220 2.37 -0.17 -25.12
CA ALA A 220 2.70 0.29 -26.48
C ALA A 220 3.94 -0.40 -27.04
N MET A 221 4.99 -0.61 -26.22
CA MET A 221 6.18 -1.36 -26.63
C MET A 221 5.83 -2.79 -27.05
N ILE A 222 5.09 -3.52 -26.21
CA ILE A 222 4.67 -4.91 -26.50
C ILE A 222 3.82 -4.97 -27.76
N TYR A 223 2.86 -4.04 -27.91
CA TYR A 223 2.03 -3.94 -29.10
C TYR A 223 2.87 -3.76 -30.38
N PHE A 224 3.82 -2.82 -30.34
CA PHE A 224 4.69 -2.55 -31.49
C PHE A 224 5.58 -3.75 -31.85
N ILE A 225 6.15 -4.43 -30.84
CA ILE A 225 6.95 -5.64 -31.04
C ILE A 225 6.08 -6.74 -31.69
N ASN A 226 4.89 -7.01 -31.16
CA ASN A 226 3.97 -8.01 -31.70
C ASN A 226 3.55 -7.72 -33.15
N ALA A 227 3.32 -6.44 -33.50
CA ALA A 227 2.98 -6.05 -34.87
C ALA A 227 4.11 -6.33 -35.87
N ASN A 228 5.37 -6.27 -35.41
CA ASN A 228 6.56 -6.45 -36.25
C ASN A 228 7.12 -7.89 -36.23
N LYS A 229 6.54 -8.82 -35.46
CA LYS A 229 6.92 -10.24 -35.53
C LYS A 229 6.62 -10.81 -36.92
N THR A 230 7.59 -11.52 -37.48
CA THR A 230 7.52 -12.11 -38.83
C THR A 230 7.34 -13.63 -38.82
N THR A 231 7.38 -14.28 -37.64
CA THR A 231 7.16 -15.72 -37.49
C THR A 231 5.72 -16.15 -37.84
N PRO A 232 5.51 -17.30 -38.53
CA PRO A 232 4.19 -17.75 -39.00
C PRO A 232 3.20 -18.04 -37.86
N ALA A 233 3.70 -18.55 -36.74
CA ALA A 233 2.99 -18.53 -35.47
C ALA A 233 3.34 -17.21 -34.79
N LYS A 234 2.54 -16.17 -35.03
CA LYS A 234 2.65 -14.90 -34.29
C LYS A 234 2.18 -15.10 -32.86
N GLU A 235 2.88 -15.94 -32.10
CA GLU A 235 2.65 -16.05 -30.68
C GLU A 235 2.93 -14.68 -30.06
N MET A 236 1.86 -14.07 -29.56
CA MET A 236 1.93 -12.77 -28.91
C MET A 236 2.78 -12.90 -27.66
N ILE A 237 3.58 -11.87 -27.38
CA ILE A 237 4.33 -11.80 -26.14
C ILE A 237 3.36 -11.89 -24.96
N SER A 238 3.64 -12.80 -24.05
CA SER A 238 2.96 -12.84 -22.76
C SER A 238 3.62 -11.84 -21.80
N LEU A 239 2.81 -11.00 -21.17
CA LEU A 239 3.23 -10.10 -20.11
C LEU A 239 2.84 -10.68 -18.75
N GLU A 240 3.83 -10.81 -17.86
CA GLU A 240 3.63 -11.14 -16.45
C GLU A 240 3.86 -9.90 -15.59
N VAL A 241 2.90 -9.62 -14.70
CA VAL A 241 2.98 -8.55 -13.69
C VAL A 241 2.50 -9.15 -12.38
N ALA A 242 3.35 -9.17 -11.36
CA ALA A 242 2.95 -9.68 -10.06
C ALA A 242 2.04 -8.69 -9.32
N ASP A 243 1.22 -9.18 -8.39
CA ASP A 243 0.24 -8.37 -7.66
C ASP A 243 0.87 -7.16 -6.95
N ARG A 244 2.11 -7.30 -6.48
CA ARG A 244 2.83 -6.19 -5.84
C ARG A 244 3.04 -5.04 -6.82
N GLU A 245 3.51 -5.31 -8.03
CA GLU A 245 3.69 -4.32 -9.08
C GLU A 245 2.36 -3.70 -9.52
N ILE A 246 1.28 -4.49 -9.60
CA ILE A 246 -0.07 -3.97 -9.90
C ILE A 246 -0.51 -2.97 -8.81
N ALA A 247 -0.30 -3.31 -7.54
CA ALA A 247 -0.59 -2.44 -6.42
C ALA A 247 0.22 -1.14 -6.45
N ILE A 248 1.51 -1.20 -6.78
CA ILE A 248 2.36 -0.01 -6.91
C ILE A 248 1.82 0.89 -8.03
N LEU A 249 1.50 0.34 -9.19
CA LEU A 249 0.89 1.10 -10.30
C LEU A 249 -0.48 1.71 -9.95
N ALA A 250 -1.20 1.09 -9.01
CA ALA A 250 -2.44 1.62 -8.44
C ALA A 250 -2.21 2.67 -7.33
N GLY A 251 -0.97 3.05 -7.04
CA GLY A 251 -0.64 4.02 -5.99
C GLY A 251 -0.43 3.36 -4.62
N TRP A 252 0.23 2.20 -4.60
CA TRP A 252 0.50 1.38 -3.42
C TRP A 252 -0.75 0.79 -2.73
N VAL A 253 -1.73 0.37 -3.54
CA VAL A 253 -3.02 -0.11 -3.03
C VAL A 253 -3.02 -1.65 -2.89
N THR A 254 -3.32 -2.17 -1.70
CA THR A 254 -3.20 -3.61 -1.36
C THR A 254 -4.21 -4.50 -2.08
N LEU A 255 -3.84 -5.74 -2.41
CA LEU A 255 -4.67 -6.74 -3.14
C LEU A 255 -4.82 -8.06 -2.36
N CYS A 256 -5.07 -8.01 -1.05
CA CYS A 256 -4.96 -9.19 -0.20
C CYS A 256 -6.23 -10.05 -0.15
N ARG A 257 -7.43 -9.46 -0.27
CA ARG A 257 -8.72 -10.16 -0.18
C ARG A 257 -8.89 -11.25 -1.23
N ASP A 258 -8.41 -11.05 -2.45
CA ASP A 258 -8.56 -12.02 -3.55
C ASP A 258 -7.87 -13.37 -3.26
N LYS A 259 -7.02 -13.44 -2.23
CA LYS A 259 -6.30 -14.65 -1.81
C LYS A 259 -7.00 -15.43 -0.70
N TYR A 260 -8.03 -14.85 -0.08
CA TYR A 260 -8.68 -15.41 1.10
C TYR A 260 -10.17 -15.64 0.82
N ALA A 261 -10.51 -16.90 0.47
CA ALA A 261 -11.87 -17.32 0.23
C ALA A 261 -12.44 -17.98 1.50
N SER A 262 -13.42 -17.32 2.13
CA SER A 262 -14.23 -17.77 3.27
C SER A 262 -13.54 -17.75 4.64
N PRO A 263 -14.01 -16.90 5.59
CA PRO A 263 -13.46 -16.87 6.93
C PRO A 263 -13.99 -18.06 7.76
N ALA A 264 -13.16 -19.08 7.95
CA ALA A 264 -13.47 -20.21 8.83
C ALA A 264 -12.88 -20.00 10.24
N ASP A 265 -11.78 -19.27 10.34
CA ASP A 265 -11.08 -18.96 11.59
C ASP A 265 -10.60 -17.50 11.53
N PRO A 266 -11.36 -16.55 12.09
CA PRO A 266 -11.11 -15.12 11.91
C PRO A 266 -9.71 -14.69 12.36
N LEU A 267 -9.15 -15.37 13.37
CA LEU A 267 -7.82 -15.08 13.89
C LEU A 267 -6.74 -15.53 12.89
N LYS A 268 -6.83 -16.76 12.38
CA LYS A 268 -5.90 -17.25 11.35
C LYS A 268 -6.02 -16.46 10.06
N ASP A 269 -7.24 -16.09 9.67
CA ASP A 269 -7.49 -15.32 8.47
C ASP A 269 -6.92 -13.91 8.59
N LEU A 270 -7.03 -13.27 9.77
CA LEU A 270 -6.39 -11.98 10.03
C LEU A 270 -4.86 -12.07 9.95
N GLN A 271 -4.26 -13.13 10.51
CA GLN A 271 -2.80 -13.37 10.42
C GLN A 271 -2.35 -13.61 8.97
N ALA A 272 -3.17 -14.27 8.17
CA ALA A 272 -2.87 -14.50 6.77
C ALA A 272 -2.97 -13.20 5.96
N VAL A 273 -4.02 -12.39 6.19
CA VAL A 273 -4.14 -11.04 5.62
C VAL A 273 -2.93 -10.20 6.00
N ASP A 274 -2.53 -10.22 7.27
CA ASP A 274 -1.35 -9.49 7.76
C ASP A 274 -0.05 -9.92 7.04
N THR A 275 0.16 -11.22 6.91
CA THR A 275 1.29 -11.79 6.16
C THR A 275 1.30 -11.36 4.69
N CYS A 276 0.12 -11.14 4.09
CA CYS A 276 0.01 -10.56 2.75
C CYS A 276 0.42 -9.08 2.74
N LEU A 277 -0.03 -8.29 3.72
CA LEU A 277 0.25 -6.85 3.81
C LEU A 277 1.74 -6.54 3.99
N VAL A 278 2.47 -7.38 4.72
CA VAL A 278 3.94 -7.25 4.91
C VAL A 278 4.70 -7.14 3.58
N LYS A 279 4.20 -7.75 2.50
CA LYS A 279 4.83 -7.74 1.17
C LYS A 279 4.85 -6.36 0.52
N TYR A 280 4.00 -5.44 0.97
CA TYR A 280 3.88 -4.09 0.43
C TYR A 280 4.81 -3.07 1.13
N GLY A 281 5.53 -3.48 2.19
CA GLY A 281 6.38 -2.56 2.95
C GLY A 281 5.55 -1.60 3.82
N LYS A 282 6.11 -0.44 4.18
CA LYS A 282 5.45 0.51 5.09
C LYS A 282 4.52 1.49 4.39
N ASP A 283 4.78 1.77 3.12
CA ASP A 283 4.11 2.84 2.36
C ASP A 283 2.94 2.29 1.53
N PHE A 284 2.00 1.58 2.17
CA PHE A 284 0.81 1.05 1.50
C PHE A 284 -0.47 1.80 1.90
N LYS A 285 -1.44 1.82 0.98
CA LYS A 285 -2.82 2.20 1.23
C LYS A 285 -3.66 0.94 1.18
N LEU A 286 -4.40 0.70 2.25
CA LEU A 286 -5.33 -0.43 2.27
C LEU A 286 -6.45 -0.15 1.26
N SER A 287 -6.73 -1.10 0.38
CA SER A 287 -7.89 -0.98 -0.50
C SER A 287 -9.18 -0.97 0.29
N GLN A 288 -10.25 -0.41 -0.28
CA GLN A 288 -11.58 -0.48 0.33
C GLN A 288 -11.96 -1.94 0.66
N THR A 289 -11.73 -2.84 -0.30
CA THR A 289 -12.05 -4.26 -0.21
C THR A 289 -11.26 -4.97 0.90
N ASP A 290 -9.97 -4.68 1.04
CA ASP A 290 -9.14 -5.23 2.12
C ASP A 290 -9.48 -4.62 3.48
N ASN A 291 -9.84 -3.33 3.52
CA ASN A 291 -10.29 -2.68 4.75
C ASN A 291 -11.55 -3.33 5.29
N GLU A 292 -12.56 -3.52 4.44
CA GLU A 292 -13.79 -4.22 4.80
C GLU A 292 -13.52 -5.62 5.35
N LEU A 293 -12.58 -6.36 4.74
CA LEU A 293 -12.19 -7.69 5.22
C LEU A 293 -11.57 -7.61 6.62
N VAL A 294 -10.64 -6.68 6.84
CA VAL A 294 -9.98 -6.50 8.14
C VAL A 294 -10.99 -6.11 9.21
N HIS A 295 -11.90 -5.17 8.92
CA HIS A 295 -12.97 -4.80 9.82
C HIS A 295 -13.92 -5.98 10.12
N GLN A 296 -14.25 -6.78 9.11
CA GLN A 296 -15.07 -7.98 9.30
C GLN A 296 -14.38 -8.99 10.23
N LEU A 297 -13.11 -9.32 9.96
CA LEU A 297 -12.34 -10.29 10.75
C LEU A 297 -12.13 -9.80 12.18
N THR A 298 -11.69 -8.55 12.36
CA THR A 298 -11.50 -7.96 13.68
C THR A 298 -12.81 -7.85 14.44
N GLY A 299 -13.92 -7.47 13.79
CA GLY A 299 -15.25 -7.47 14.41
C GLY A 299 -15.68 -8.86 14.91
N GLN A 300 -15.43 -9.91 14.14
CA GLN A 300 -15.71 -11.29 14.56
C GLN A 300 -14.85 -11.72 15.75
N ILE A 301 -13.56 -11.39 15.77
CA ILE A 301 -12.66 -11.66 16.91
C ILE A 301 -13.13 -10.91 18.16
N LEU A 302 -13.39 -9.60 18.02
CA LEU A 302 -13.73 -8.71 19.14
C LEU A 302 -15.13 -8.99 19.71
N SER A 303 -16.00 -9.68 18.96
CA SER A 303 -17.29 -10.15 19.48
C SER A 303 -17.17 -11.28 20.53
N GLN A 304 -16.02 -11.94 20.62
CA GLN A 304 -15.77 -13.05 21.54
C GLN A 304 -15.26 -12.55 22.90
N THR A 305 -16.18 -12.10 23.75
CA THR A 305 -15.86 -11.54 25.08
C THR A 305 -15.94 -12.55 26.23
N ASN A 306 -16.59 -13.70 26.02
CA ASN A 306 -16.69 -14.80 27.00
C ASN A 306 -15.42 -15.68 26.98
N LEU A 307 -14.26 -15.05 27.13
CA LEU A 307 -12.96 -15.72 27.16
C LEU A 307 -12.30 -15.47 28.52
N ASP A 308 -11.37 -16.35 28.90
CA ASP A 308 -10.44 -16.00 29.95
C ASP A 308 -9.48 -14.88 29.48
N LEU A 309 -8.81 -14.25 30.44
CA LEU A 309 -7.90 -13.13 30.17
C LEU A 309 -6.73 -13.52 29.26
N GLU A 310 -6.29 -14.78 29.27
CA GLU A 310 -5.15 -15.23 28.46
C GLU A 310 -5.53 -15.39 26.99
N ALA A 311 -6.67 -16.03 26.72
CA ALA A 311 -7.24 -16.16 25.39
C ALA A 311 -7.64 -14.80 24.81
N GLY A 312 -8.32 -13.95 25.60
CA GLY A 312 -8.67 -12.60 25.15
C GLY A 312 -7.43 -11.71 24.96
N TYR A 313 -6.39 -11.86 25.78
CA TYR A 313 -5.11 -11.19 25.54
C TYR A 313 -4.47 -11.64 24.23
N SER A 314 -4.56 -12.92 23.88
CA SER A 314 -4.03 -13.45 22.62
C SER A 314 -4.73 -12.82 21.42
N HIS A 315 -6.06 -12.66 21.47
CA HIS A 315 -6.83 -11.93 20.45
C HIS A 315 -6.43 -10.45 20.37
N PHE A 316 -6.36 -9.78 21.52
CA PHE A 316 -5.93 -8.39 21.63
C PHE A 316 -4.54 -8.16 21.01
N LYS A 317 -3.58 -9.02 21.35
CA LYS A 317 -2.21 -8.98 20.83
C LYS A 317 -2.19 -9.24 19.33
N ALA A 318 -2.95 -10.22 18.85
CA ALA A 318 -2.97 -10.55 17.41
C ALA A 318 -3.47 -9.38 16.56
N ILE A 319 -4.49 -8.64 17.01
CA ILE A 319 -5.01 -7.47 16.27
C ILE A 319 -4.00 -6.33 16.30
N LEU A 320 -3.48 -5.97 17.47
CA LEU A 320 -2.55 -4.84 17.59
C LEU A 320 -1.14 -5.14 17.04
N ALA A 321 -0.77 -6.41 16.86
CA ALA A 321 0.50 -6.80 16.25
C ALA A 321 0.48 -6.78 14.71
N THR A 322 -0.69 -6.53 14.11
CA THR A 322 -0.79 -6.41 12.65
C THR A 322 0.01 -5.22 12.11
N HIS A 323 0.35 -5.31 10.83
CA HIS A 323 1.10 -4.33 10.07
C HIS A 323 0.41 -2.97 9.98
N PHE A 324 -0.91 -2.90 10.26
CA PHE A 324 -1.68 -1.66 10.47
C PHE A 324 -1.13 -0.74 11.57
N PHE A 325 -0.44 -1.35 12.53
CA PHE A 325 0.15 -0.66 13.66
C PHE A 325 1.69 -0.71 13.62
N SER A 326 2.30 -1.15 12.51
CA SER A 326 3.76 -1.34 12.39
C SER A 326 4.59 -0.07 12.58
N ASP A 327 3.99 1.10 12.32
CA ASP A 327 4.62 2.40 12.57
C ASP A 327 4.50 2.88 14.03
N LEU A 328 3.73 2.16 14.85
CA LEU A 328 3.55 2.46 16.26
C LEU A 328 4.49 1.60 17.12
N LYS A 329 5.04 2.22 18.17
CA LYS A 329 5.86 1.53 19.16
C LYS A 329 5.00 0.87 20.23
N LEU A 330 4.32 -0.22 19.85
CA LEU A 330 3.51 -1.02 20.76
C LEU A 330 4.38 -2.01 21.54
N SER A 331 4.14 -2.14 22.83
CA SER A 331 4.84 -3.09 23.71
C SER A 331 3.82 -4.01 24.35
N PHE A 332 4.12 -5.31 24.33
CA PHE A 332 3.28 -6.37 24.89
C PHE A 332 3.96 -6.99 26.12
N LYS A 333 3.20 -7.70 26.97
CA LYS A 333 3.62 -8.34 28.23
C LYS A 333 5.05 -8.93 28.21
N ASP A 334 5.40 -9.66 27.16
CA ASP A 334 6.67 -10.38 27.07
C ASP A 334 7.86 -9.50 26.62
N ASN A 335 7.58 -8.31 26.07
CA ASN A 335 8.56 -7.40 25.49
C ASN A 335 8.63 -6.06 26.24
N PHE A 336 8.07 -5.98 27.44
CA PHE A 336 8.00 -4.74 28.19
C PHE A 336 9.30 -4.49 28.95
N ASN A 337 9.91 -3.31 28.73
CA ASN A 337 11.14 -2.94 29.44
C ASN A 337 10.84 -2.71 30.93
N PRO A 338 11.42 -3.51 31.85
CA PRO A 338 11.16 -3.42 33.29
C PRO A 338 11.53 -2.06 33.90
N GLN A 339 12.54 -1.39 33.36
CA GLN A 339 12.97 -0.07 33.81
C GLN A 339 11.95 1.01 33.40
N ARG A 340 11.41 0.90 32.18
CA ARG A 340 10.34 1.77 31.69
C ARG A 340 9.04 1.58 32.48
N GLN A 341 8.72 0.35 32.88
CA GLN A 341 7.62 0.03 33.80
C GLN A 341 7.78 0.73 35.16
N ALA A 342 8.98 0.65 35.73
CA ALA A 342 9.31 1.23 37.02
C ALA A 342 9.33 2.77 37.00
N ASP A 343 9.62 3.39 35.86
CA ASP A 343 9.74 4.85 35.72
C ASP A 343 8.41 5.52 35.30
N LEU A 344 7.63 4.93 34.38
CA LEU A 344 6.38 5.51 33.88
C LEU A 344 5.22 5.44 34.87
N PHE A 345 5.17 4.36 35.65
CA PHE A 345 3.98 3.99 36.42
C PHE A 345 4.25 3.87 37.92
N LYS A 346 5.44 4.27 38.39
CA LYS A 346 5.84 4.17 39.81
C LYS A 346 4.81 4.70 40.79
N GLU A 347 4.14 5.79 40.40
CA GLU A 347 3.18 6.53 41.24
C GLU A 347 1.75 5.98 41.13
N ALA A 348 1.44 5.23 40.07
CA ALA A 348 0.11 4.70 39.75
C ALA A 348 0.04 3.16 39.82
N ASN A 349 1.15 2.48 40.07
CA ASN A 349 1.22 1.03 40.10
C ASN A 349 0.73 0.50 41.46
N THR A 350 -0.33 -0.30 41.47
CA THR A 350 -0.83 -0.92 42.69
C THR A 350 -0.22 -2.32 42.85
N ALA A 351 -0.01 -2.77 44.09
CA ALA A 351 0.50 -4.11 44.35
C ALA A 351 -0.40 -5.19 43.71
N GLY A 352 0.19 -6.03 42.84
CA GLY A 352 -0.52 -7.10 42.13
C GLY A 352 -1.04 -6.74 40.73
N ASP A 353 -0.72 -5.55 40.21
CA ASP A 353 -0.93 -5.20 38.79
C ASP A 353 0.05 -5.95 37.88
N LEU A 354 -0.50 -6.70 36.92
CA LEU A 354 0.26 -7.37 35.87
C LEU A 354 0.07 -6.59 34.57
N TYR A 355 1.16 -6.16 33.94
CA TYR A 355 1.12 -5.35 32.71
C TYR A 355 0.97 -6.24 31.48
N TYR A 356 0.06 -5.87 30.59
CA TYR A 356 -0.24 -6.62 29.35
C TYR A 356 0.14 -5.84 28.09
N PHE A 357 0.07 -4.52 28.16
CA PHE A 357 0.22 -3.64 27.01
C PHE A 357 0.74 -2.27 27.41
N TYR A 358 1.53 -1.66 26.53
CA TYR A 358 1.88 -0.26 26.58
C TYR A 358 2.00 0.33 25.17
N PHE A 359 1.54 1.57 25.03
CA PHE A 359 1.70 2.38 23.82
C PHE A 359 2.22 3.76 24.20
N ASP A 360 3.35 4.13 23.61
CA ASP A 360 3.91 5.48 23.70
C ASP A 360 3.09 6.43 22.82
N THR A 361 2.41 7.40 23.43
CA THR A 361 1.42 8.22 22.72
C THR A 361 1.97 9.49 22.06
N GLY A 362 3.29 9.74 21.90
CA GLY A 362 3.70 10.88 21.03
C GLY A 362 5.18 11.13 20.65
N LYS A 363 5.40 12.24 19.93
CA LYS A 363 6.61 12.56 19.10
C LYS A 363 7.62 13.62 19.60
N VAL A 364 7.37 14.34 20.71
CA VAL A 364 8.22 15.41 21.28
C VAL A 364 9.07 14.92 22.46
N ALA A 365 10.32 15.40 22.56
CA ALA A 365 11.48 14.71 23.14
C ALA A 365 11.73 14.76 24.66
N ALA A 366 10.78 15.15 25.54
CA ALA A 366 11.17 15.49 26.92
C ALA A 366 10.65 14.59 28.06
N ASP A 367 9.52 13.89 27.98
CA ASP A 367 9.02 13.09 29.12
C ASP A 367 8.20 11.87 28.71
N SER A 368 8.26 10.83 29.56
CA SER A 368 7.58 9.55 29.40
C SER A 368 6.06 9.70 29.44
N ARG A 369 5.38 9.52 28.29
CA ARG A 369 3.90 9.53 28.15
C ARG A 369 3.41 8.20 27.60
N GLY A 370 2.11 7.95 27.69
CA GLY A 370 1.53 6.77 27.06
C GLY A 370 0.31 6.25 27.78
N ILE A 371 -0.15 5.11 27.30
CA ILE A 371 -1.23 4.31 27.86
C ILE A 371 -0.68 2.92 28.16
N ALA A 372 -1.01 2.38 29.33
CA ALA A 372 -0.77 0.99 29.70
C ALA A 372 -2.06 0.32 30.16
N LEU A 373 -2.13 -0.98 29.92
CA LEU A 373 -3.19 -1.85 30.42
C LEU A 373 -2.60 -2.88 31.37
N THR A 374 -3.19 -2.98 32.56
CA THR A 374 -2.93 -4.07 33.50
C THR A 374 -4.05 -5.10 33.44
N ASN A 375 -4.00 -6.14 34.27
CA ASN A 375 -5.13 -7.05 34.48
C ASN A 375 -6.36 -6.39 35.13
N LYS A 376 -6.25 -5.16 35.66
CA LYS A 376 -7.31 -4.52 36.46
C LYS A 376 -7.58 -3.06 36.13
N ALA A 377 -6.67 -2.38 35.46
CA ALA A 377 -6.76 -0.94 35.28
C ALA A 377 -6.15 -0.47 33.96
N ILE A 378 -6.64 0.68 33.51
CA ILE A 378 -5.99 1.50 32.50
C ILE A 378 -5.18 2.59 33.21
N ILE A 379 -3.94 2.77 32.79
CA ILE A 379 -3.03 3.78 33.32
C ILE A 379 -2.60 4.67 32.16
N TRP A 380 -2.63 5.99 32.31
CA TRP A 380 -2.20 6.90 31.26
C TRP A 380 -1.50 8.13 31.80
N LYS A 381 -0.65 8.71 30.95
CA LYS A 381 0.03 9.98 31.20
C LYS A 381 0.01 10.80 29.92
N ASN A 382 -0.64 11.96 29.97
CA ASN A 382 -0.67 12.95 28.87
C ASN A 382 0.52 13.91 28.99
N LEU A 383 0.84 14.63 27.90
CA LEU A 383 1.89 15.66 27.92
C LEU A 383 1.36 16.98 28.53
N LEU A 384 2.22 17.68 29.28
CA LEU A 384 1.97 19.06 29.74
C LEU A 384 1.45 19.96 28.60
N GLY A 385 0.29 20.60 28.82
CA GLY A 385 -0.26 21.64 27.94
C GLY A 385 -1.30 21.19 26.91
N THR A 386 -1.70 19.90 26.89
CA THR A 386 -2.68 19.39 25.91
C THR A 386 -4.13 19.33 26.41
N SER A 387 -4.40 19.71 27.67
CA SER A 387 -5.73 19.79 28.28
C SER A 387 -5.76 20.91 29.31
N VAL A 388 -6.93 21.54 29.51
CA VAL A 388 -7.14 22.68 30.42
C VAL A 388 -7.29 22.24 31.89
N SER A 389 -7.22 20.92 32.19
CA SER A 389 -7.26 20.44 33.57
C SER A 389 -5.89 20.60 34.28
N TRP A 390 -5.92 21.07 35.53
CA TRP A 390 -4.72 21.30 36.36
C TRP A 390 -3.88 20.02 36.61
N GLU A 391 -4.50 18.84 36.63
CA GLU A 391 -3.81 17.55 36.78
C GLU A 391 -3.01 17.19 35.52
N ASN A 392 -3.52 17.52 34.32
CA ASN A 392 -2.81 17.35 33.04
C ASN A 392 -1.63 18.33 32.86
N ILE A 393 -1.51 19.35 33.71
CA ILE A 393 -0.39 20.29 33.75
C ILE A 393 0.72 19.83 34.69
N THR A 394 0.47 18.87 35.58
CA THR A 394 1.53 18.33 36.47
C THR A 394 2.35 17.19 35.83
N GLY A 395 1.85 16.59 34.74
CA GLY A 395 2.49 15.41 34.13
C GLY A 395 2.40 14.14 35.00
N SER A 396 1.47 14.08 35.94
CA SER A 396 1.27 12.91 36.80
C SER A 396 0.55 11.79 36.04
N ALA A 397 0.86 10.53 36.36
CA ALA A 397 0.14 9.39 35.80
C ALA A 397 -1.24 9.26 36.46
N ASN A 398 -2.27 9.01 35.64
CA ASN A 398 -3.62 8.71 36.09
C ASN A 398 -3.87 7.20 35.98
N GLN A 399 -4.71 6.68 36.86
CA GLN A 399 -5.15 5.30 36.84
C GLN A 399 -6.67 5.25 37.03
N LEU A 400 -7.34 4.43 36.23
CA LEU A 400 -8.75 4.10 36.42
C LEU A 400 -8.92 2.58 36.40
N PRO A 401 -9.35 1.97 37.52
CA PRO A 401 -9.72 0.57 37.55
C PRO A 401 -10.85 0.28 36.55
N PHE A 402 -10.78 -0.87 35.88
CA PHE A 402 -11.73 -1.25 34.84
C PHE A 402 -13.17 -1.29 35.37
N GLU A 403 -13.39 -1.73 36.61
CA GLU A 403 -14.72 -1.77 37.23
C GLU A 403 -15.35 -0.38 37.45
N LYS A 404 -14.56 0.69 37.37
CA LYS A 404 -15.04 2.08 37.48
C LYS A 404 -15.29 2.71 36.11
N ILE A 405 -15.00 2.02 35.02
CA ILE A 405 -15.26 2.50 33.67
C ILE A 405 -16.69 2.11 33.29
N THR A 406 -17.51 3.11 33.01
CA THR A 406 -18.92 2.96 32.61
C THR A 406 -19.16 3.41 31.17
N HIS A 407 -18.35 4.36 30.68
CA HIS A 407 -18.47 4.92 29.33
C HIS A 407 -17.08 5.12 28.73
N ILE A 408 -16.94 4.84 27.44
CA ILE A 408 -15.72 5.09 26.66
C ILE A 408 -16.12 5.68 25.32
N SER A 409 -15.63 6.88 25.03
CA SER A 409 -15.95 7.61 23.80
C SER A 409 -14.67 7.93 23.03
N LEU A 410 -14.64 7.64 21.72
CA LEU A 410 -13.59 8.10 20.81
C LEU A 410 -13.99 9.47 20.25
N ILE A 411 -13.15 10.47 20.47
CA ILE A 411 -13.45 11.85 20.10
C ILE A 411 -12.32 12.40 19.23
N HIS A 412 -12.70 13.13 18.18
CA HIS A 412 -11.79 13.95 17.39
C HIS A 412 -12.01 15.44 17.67
N GLU A 413 -11.00 16.10 18.25
CA GLU A 413 -11.02 17.53 18.55
C GLU A 413 -9.73 18.22 18.09
N ILE A 414 -9.89 19.19 17.19
CA ILE A 414 -8.78 20.03 16.71
C ILE A 414 -8.67 21.25 17.64
N GLY A 415 -7.63 21.29 18.47
CA GLY A 415 -7.27 22.43 19.30
C GLY A 415 -5.83 22.90 19.02
N LEU A 416 -5.44 24.04 19.61
CA LEU A 416 -4.06 24.59 19.52
C LEU A 416 -2.97 23.63 20.05
N SER A 417 -3.35 22.51 20.67
CA SER A 417 -2.47 21.59 21.40
C SER A 417 -2.58 20.11 21.01
N SER A 418 -3.43 19.72 20.05
CA SER A 418 -3.63 18.31 19.65
C SER A 418 -2.98 18.01 18.29
N ILE A 419 -1.70 17.60 18.30
CA ILE A 419 -1.10 16.97 17.12
C ILE A 419 -1.86 15.65 16.89
N GLY A 420 -2.68 15.58 15.84
CA GLY A 420 -3.47 14.38 15.48
C GLY A 420 -4.92 14.36 15.95
N GLY A 421 -5.35 15.23 16.88
CA GLY A 421 -6.77 15.43 17.24
C GLY A 421 -7.52 14.29 17.96
N TRP A 422 -6.97 13.07 18.03
CA TRP A 422 -7.65 11.90 18.60
C TRP A 422 -7.49 11.76 20.12
N LYS A 423 -8.59 11.43 20.80
CA LYS A 423 -8.59 11.11 22.24
C LYS A 423 -9.66 10.08 22.62
N LEU A 424 -9.40 9.31 23.67
CA LEU A 424 -10.41 8.51 24.36
C LEU A 424 -10.87 9.23 25.61
N ARG A 425 -12.18 9.39 25.78
CA ARG A 425 -12.79 9.96 26.98
C ARG A 425 -13.43 8.87 27.80
N LEU A 426 -12.99 8.71 29.05
CA LEU A 426 -13.58 7.75 29.98
C LEU A 426 -14.61 8.45 30.89
N ASN A 427 -15.76 7.80 31.10
CA ASN A 427 -16.85 8.28 31.97
C ASN A 427 -17.38 9.69 31.62
N GLU A 428 -17.27 10.12 30.35
CA GLU A 428 -17.65 11.46 29.90
C GLU A 428 -16.99 12.62 30.68
N ASP A 429 -15.83 12.36 31.30
CA ASP A 429 -15.07 13.34 32.08
C ASP A 429 -13.78 13.73 31.33
N GLU A 430 -13.62 15.01 31.04
CA GLU A 430 -12.45 15.55 30.34
C GLU A 430 -11.14 15.35 31.12
N LYS A 431 -11.22 15.14 32.44
CA LYS A 431 -10.06 14.79 33.26
C LYS A 431 -9.54 13.39 32.93
N ASN A 432 -10.41 12.51 32.43
CA ASN A 432 -10.07 11.17 31.98
C ASN A 432 -9.85 11.08 30.47
N ASP A 433 -9.56 12.21 29.80
CA ASP A 433 -9.15 12.20 28.41
C ASP A 433 -7.75 11.55 28.27
N ILE A 434 -7.62 10.61 27.36
CA ILE A 434 -6.36 9.96 26.96
C ILE A 434 -6.03 10.39 25.54
N VAL A 435 -4.93 11.13 25.37
CA VAL A 435 -4.53 11.67 24.06
C VAL A 435 -3.81 10.61 23.23
N LEU A 436 -4.22 10.43 21.97
CA LEU A 436 -3.73 9.40 21.05
C LEU A 436 -2.95 9.99 19.87
N SER A 437 -1.94 10.82 20.13
CA SER A 437 -1.31 11.68 19.11
C SER A 437 -0.51 10.96 18.01
N GLN A 438 -0.19 9.67 18.18
CA GLN A 438 0.46 8.87 17.14
C GLN A 438 -0.51 8.08 16.27
N LEU A 439 -1.79 7.96 16.67
CA LEU A 439 -2.78 7.26 15.86
C LEU A 439 -3.25 8.12 14.70
N SER A 440 -3.54 7.45 13.60
CA SER A 440 -4.11 8.06 12.41
C SER A 440 -5.61 7.76 12.33
N ALA A 441 -6.33 8.47 11.48
CA ALA A 441 -7.73 8.15 11.19
C ALA A 441 -7.91 6.69 10.73
N ASP A 442 -6.89 6.10 10.10
CA ASP A 442 -6.95 4.77 9.49
C ASP A 442 -6.92 3.64 10.53
N ASN A 443 -6.45 3.92 11.75
CA ASN A 443 -6.24 2.88 12.76
C ASN A 443 -6.76 3.24 14.17
N VAL A 444 -7.18 4.49 14.40
CA VAL A 444 -7.64 4.95 15.71
C VAL A 444 -8.90 4.23 16.20
N GLU A 445 -9.88 3.98 15.32
CA GLU A 445 -11.14 3.31 15.69
C GLU A 445 -10.89 1.85 16.06
N LEU A 446 -10.10 1.14 15.24
CA LEU A 446 -9.72 -0.24 15.51
C LEU A 446 -8.91 -0.35 16.82
N PHE A 447 -7.97 0.57 17.03
CA PHE A 447 -7.20 0.64 18.28
C PHE A 447 -8.10 0.84 19.49
N ALA A 448 -8.98 1.83 19.44
CA ALA A 448 -9.92 2.15 20.51
C ALA A 448 -10.83 0.95 20.82
N THR A 449 -11.41 0.33 19.79
CA THR A 449 -12.30 -0.84 19.95
C THR A 449 -11.55 -2.03 20.55
N THR A 450 -10.29 -2.23 20.15
CA THR A 450 -9.43 -3.29 20.69
C THR A 450 -9.07 -3.06 22.17
N LEU A 451 -8.89 -1.80 22.59
CA LEU A 451 -8.74 -1.47 24.03
C LEU A 451 -10.02 -1.77 24.81
N VAL A 452 -11.19 -1.35 24.32
CA VAL A 452 -12.49 -1.64 24.97
C VAL A 452 -12.71 -3.14 25.10
N TYR A 453 -12.36 -3.92 24.07
CA TYR A 453 -12.40 -5.37 24.12
C TYR A 453 -11.55 -5.96 25.25
N PHE A 454 -10.29 -5.51 25.38
CA PHE A 454 -9.43 -6.00 26.46
C PHE A 454 -10.01 -5.67 27.85
N ILE A 455 -10.55 -4.47 28.03
CA ILE A 455 -11.24 -4.07 29.27
C ILE A 455 -12.42 -5.01 29.55
N ASN A 456 -13.25 -5.28 28.54
CA ASN A 456 -14.40 -6.18 28.65
C ASN A 456 -14.02 -7.59 29.05
N VAL A 457 -12.97 -8.16 28.46
CA VAL A 457 -12.47 -9.49 28.86
C VAL A 457 -11.92 -9.45 30.28
N ALA A 458 -11.07 -8.46 30.61
CA ALA A 458 -10.37 -8.41 31.89
C ALA A 458 -11.30 -8.15 33.09
N ALA A 459 -12.34 -7.34 32.89
CA ALA A 459 -13.29 -6.96 33.94
C ALA A 459 -14.64 -7.68 33.83
N HIS A 460 -14.82 -8.56 32.84
CA HIS A 460 -16.10 -9.19 32.52
C HIS A 460 -17.24 -8.18 32.32
N THR A 461 -16.94 -7.08 31.61
CA THR A 461 -17.90 -6.01 31.29
C THR A 461 -18.39 -6.09 29.84
N GLN A 462 -19.40 -5.28 29.52
CA GLN A 462 -19.95 -5.15 28.16
C GLN A 462 -20.01 -3.68 27.74
N LEU A 463 -18.86 -2.99 27.86
CA LEU A 463 -18.71 -1.63 27.39
C LEU A 463 -18.74 -1.61 25.86
N ALA A 464 -19.40 -0.60 25.30
CA ALA A 464 -19.34 -0.28 23.88
C ALA A 464 -18.53 1.00 23.69
N LEU A 465 -17.72 1.05 22.62
CA LEU A 465 -17.07 2.28 22.20
C LEU A 465 -18.13 3.20 21.60
N GLN A 466 -18.28 4.40 22.14
CA GLN A 466 -19.14 5.43 21.55
C GLN A 466 -18.33 6.31 20.61
N ILE A 467 -18.89 6.60 19.44
CA ILE A 467 -18.29 7.50 18.45
C ILE A 467 -19.30 8.60 18.15
N PRO A 468 -19.12 9.82 18.66
CA PRO A 468 -20.02 10.93 18.37
C PRO A 468 -20.06 11.24 16.87
N GLN A 469 -21.21 11.71 16.37
CA GLN A 469 -21.41 11.95 14.93
C GLN A 469 -20.32 12.83 14.30
N ALA A 470 -19.89 13.89 14.98
CA ALA A 470 -18.82 14.76 14.46
C ALA A 470 -17.48 14.02 14.28
N THR A 471 -17.20 13.01 15.11
CA THR A 471 -16.01 12.16 14.97
C THR A 471 -16.21 11.15 13.83
N GLN A 472 -17.41 10.58 13.73
CA GLN A 472 -17.79 9.68 12.64
C GLN A 472 -17.67 10.35 11.26
N ASP A 473 -18.05 11.62 11.15
CA ASP A 473 -17.96 12.39 9.90
C ASP A 473 -16.49 12.59 9.47
N VAL A 474 -15.59 12.81 10.43
CA VAL A 474 -14.13 12.93 10.17
C VAL A 474 -13.54 11.59 9.74
N LEU A 475 -13.89 10.50 10.43
CA LEU A 475 -13.47 9.14 10.06
C LEU A 475 -13.95 8.79 8.65
N THR A 476 -15.23 9.02 8.35
CA THR A 476 -15.84 8.73 7.05
C THR A 476 -15.20 9.53 5.92
N LYS A 477 -14.98 10.84 6.13
CA LYS A 477 -14.31 11.68 5.15
C LYS A 477 -12.88 11.20 4.87
N THR A 478 -12.12 10.94 5.93
CA THR A 478 -10.73 10.50 5.80
C THR A 478 -10.64 9.13 5.13
N PHE A 479 -11.60 8.24 5.44
CA PHE A 479 -11.71 6.93 4.83
C PHE A 479 -11.83 7.01 3.31
N LEU A 480 -12.78 7.82 2.81
CA LEU A 480 -13.02 7.99 1.36
C LEU A 480 -11.82 8.59 0.62
N GLU A 481 -11.01 9.42 1.29
CA GLU A 481 -9.81 10.01 0.71
C GLU A 481 -8.62 9.03 0.63
N ARG A 482 -8.57 8.01 1.51
CA ARG A 482 -7.38 7.16 1.70
C ARG A 482 -7.53 5.72 1.25
N HIS A 483 -8.75 5.21 1.14
CA HIS A 483 -9.05 3.85 0.71
C HIS A 483 -9.62 3.84 -0.72
N PRO A 484 -8.77 4.00 -1.75
CA PRO A 484 -9.25 3.93 -3.12
C PRO A 484 -9.84 2.55 -3.41
N GLN A 485 -10.88 2.53 -4.22
CA GLN A 485 -11.33 1.31 -4.86
C GLN A 485 -10.22 0.83 -5.79
N ILE A 486 -9.76 -0.40 -5.59
CA ILE A 486 -8.93 -1.05 -6.59
C ILE A 486 -9.78 -1.21 -7.83
N LYS A 487 -9.33 -0.62 -8.92
CA LYS A 487 -9.73 -1.11 -10.24
C LYS A 487 -8.98 -2.41 -10.48
N SER A 488 -9.74 -3.48 -10.66
CA SER A 488 -9.23 -4.83 -10.85
C SER A 488 -8.08 -4.85 -11.86
N ALA A 489 -7.13 -5.77 -11.70
CA ALA A 489 -6.10 -6.05 -12.71
C ALA A 489 -6.71 -6.32 -14.12
N THR A 490 -7.97 -6.75 -14.18
CA THR A 490 -8.73 -6.93 -15.42
C THR A 490 -9.01 -5.62 -16.17
N ASP A 491 -8.99 -4.49 -15.48
CA ASP A 491 -9.28 -3.18 -16.04
C ASP A 491 -8.01 -2.49 -16.57
N SER A 492 -6.83 -3.06 -16.30
CA SER A 492 -5.53 -2.63 -16.84
C SER A 492 -5.39 -2.95 -18.33
N VAL A 493 -4.71 -2.10 -19.11
CA VAL A 493 -4.38 -2.42 -20.52
C VAL A 493 -3.45 -3.62 -20.64
N PHE A 494 -2.73 -4.00 -19.58
CA PHE A 494 -1.94 -5.22 -19.54
C PHE A 494 -2.76 -6.50 -19.72
N SER A 495 -4.08 -6.44 -19.46
CA SER A 495 -4.99 -7.57 -19.70
C SER A 495 -5.00 -8.04 -21.17
N LEU A 496 -4.57 -7.20 -22.12
CA LEU A 496 -4.40 -7.58 -23.53
C LEU A 496 -3.28 -8.61 -23.75
N PHE A 497 -2.30 -8.65 -22.85
CA PHE A 497 -1.06 -9.40 -23.01
C PHE A 497 -0.86 -10.46 -21.91
N THR A 498 -1.72 -10.46 -20.88
CA THR A 498 -1.72 -11.52 -19.87
C THR A 498 -2.34 -12.80 -20.44
N PRO A 499 -1.72 -13.98 -20.26
CA PRO A 499 -2.31 -15.24 -20.66
C PRO A 499 -3.69 -15.40 -20.01
N LYS A 500 -4.74 -15.64 -20.81
CA LYS A 500 -6.05 -16.01 -20.25
C LYS A 500 -5.90 -17.37 -19.59
N LYS A 501 -5.98 -17.42 -18.26
CA LYS A 501 -6.08 -18.68 -17.52
C LYS A 501 -7.30 -19.42 -18.10
N ALA A 502 -7.09 -20.60 -18.67
CA ALA A 502 -8.18 -21.41 -19.18
C ALA A 502 -9.21 -21.56 -18.06
N ALA A 503 -10.45 -21.14 -18.30
CA ALA A 503 -11.53 -21.40 -17.37
C ALA A 503 -11.57 -22.90 -17.16
N THR A 504 -11.28 -23.36 -15.93
CA THR A 504 -11.58 -24.73 -15.53
C THR A 504 -13.06 -24.92 -15.85
N PRO A 505 -13.46 -25.88 -16.71
CA PRO A 505 -14.86 -26.09 -16.99
C PRO A 505 -15.55 -26.35 -15.65
N ALA A 506 -16.50 -25.51 -15.30
CA ALA A 506 -17.47 -25.86 -14.28
C ALA A 506 -18.05 -27.21 -14.68
N GLU A 507 -18.01 -28.19 -13.78
CA GLU A 507 -18.75 -29.44 -13.91
C GLU A 507 -20.24 -29.10 -14.04
N ASN A 508 -20.69 -28.94 -15.28
CA ASN A 508 -22.10 -28.89 -15.58
C ASN A 508 -22.63 -30.32 -15.48
N SER A 509 -23.33 -30.56 -14.37
CA SER A 509 -24.48 -31.45 -14.31
C SER A 509 -25.40 -31.16 -15.50
N THR A 510 -25.29 -31.97 -16.55
CA THR A 510 -26.35 -32.07 -17.57
C THR A 510 -26.63 -33.55 -17.85
N LYS A 511 -27.65 -34.02 -17.13
CA LYS A 511 -28.41 -35.24 -17.41
C LYS A 511 -28.97 -35.16 -18.85
N PRO A 512 -28.73 -36.15 -19.74
CA PRO A 512 -29.31 -36.13 -21.07
C PRO A 512 -30.78 -36.55 -21.01
N ALA A 513 -31.65 -35.72 -21.60
CA ALA A 513 -33.00 -36.09 -22.00
C ALA A 513 -32.89 -36.91 -23.31
N ALA A 514 -33.35 -38.15 -23.26
CA ALA A 514 -33.61 -38.96 -24.44
C ALA A 514 -35.12 -39.07 -24.61
N GLU A 515 -35.64 -38.50 -25.70
CA GLU A 515 -36.94 -38.82 -26.26
C GLU A 515 -36.71 -39.42 -27.65
N SER A 516 -37.04 -40.70 -27.81
CA SER A 516 -37.54 -41.25 -29.07
C SER A 516 -38.49 -42.38 -28.74
N GLN A 517 -39.68 -42.27 -29.32
CA GLN A 517 -40.85 -43.10 -29.14
C GLN A 517 -40.73 -44.45 -29.89
N SER A 518 -41.61 -45.37 -29.46
CA SER A 518 -42.47 -46.27 -30.27
C SER A 518 -42.20 -47.78 -30.24
N GLU A 519 -43.29 -48.51 -29.92
CA GLU A 519 -43.68 -49.89 -30.27
C GLU A 519 -43.33 -51.06 -29.32
N GLU A 520 -44.25 -51.28 -28.36
CA GLU A 520 -45.08 -52.50 -28.08
C GLU A 520 -44.84 -53.83 -28.87
N PRO A 521 -45.38 -55.00 -28.43
CA PRO A 521 -45.05 -55.81 -27.25
C PRO A 521 -44.77 -57.30 -27.59
N LYS A 522 -44.28 -58.11 -26.63
CA LYS A 522 -44.76 -59.50 -26.41
C LYS A 522 -44.26 -60.12 -25.10
N ALA A 523 -45.21 -60.81 -24.47
CA ALA A 523 -45.16 -61.49 -23.17
C ALA A 523 -44.18 -62.68 -23.09
N VAL A 524 -43.73 -63.02 -21.88
CA VAL A 524 -43.85 -64.34 -21.20
C VAL A 524 -43.42 -64.19 -19.71
N THR A 525 -44.30 -64.56 -18.77
CA THR A 525 -44.03 -64.89 -17.33
C THR A 525 -43.87 -66.42 -17.21
N PRO A 526 -43.50 -67.06 -16.08
CA PRO A 526 -43.09 -66.60 -14.74
C PRO A 526 -41.80 -67.32 -14.24
N SER A 527 -41.28 -67.06 -13.04
CA SER A 527 -41.58 -67.87 -11.84
C SER A 527 -40.91 -67.30 -10.57
N GLU A 528 -41.73 -67.24 -9.52
CA GLU A 528 -41.51 -67.65 -8.11
C GLU A 528 -40.17 -67.40 -7.39
N GLU A 529 -40.09 -67.19 -6.07
CA GLU A 529 -41.00 -66.88 -4.96
C GLU A 529 -40.10 -66.75 -3.70
N VAL A 530 -40.66 -66.21 -2.62
CA VAL A 530 -40.28 -66.39 -1.20
C VAL A 530 -39.37 -65.33 -0.51
N VAL A 531 -40.06 -64.28 -0.07
CA VAL A 531 -39.98 -63.52 1.21
C VAL A 531 -40.33 -64.49 2.39
N PRO A 532 -39.95 -64.35 3.70
CA PRO A 532 -40.02 -63.15 4.58
C PRO A 532 -38.83 -62.91 5.55
N ALA A 533 -38.56 -61.67 6.00
CA ALA A 533 -39.23 -60.83 7.04
C ALA A 533 -39.02 -61.36 8.48
N ASP A 534 -38.89 -60.60 9.57
CA ASP A 534 -38.93 -59.17 9.87
C ASP A 534 -38.39 -58.99 11.33
N LYS A 535 -37.94 -57.77 11.66
CA LYS A 535 -38.14 -57.01 12.93
C LYS A 535 -37.68 -57.46 14.34
N THR A 536 -36.99 -56.48 14.98
CA THR A 536 -37.13 -55.94 16.39
C THR A 536 -36.68 -56.81 17.58
N THR A 537 -36.10 -56.36 18.71
CA THR A 537 -36.12 -55.06 19.45
C THR A 537 -35.01 -55.05 20.54
N ALA A 538 -34.61 -53.84 20.97
CA ALA A 538 -34.09 -53.36 22.28
C ALA A 538 -33.79 -54.36 23.45
N ASP A 539 -32.72 -54.16 24.23
CA ASP A 539 -32.60 -53.19 25.36
C ASP A 539 -31.47 -53.51 26.39
N SER A 540 -31.04 -52.47 27.12
CA SER A 540 -30.47 -52.43 28.49
C SER A 540 -29.03 -52.86 28.87
N ALA A 541 -28.27 -51.83 29.31
CA ALA A 541 -27.52 -51.63 30.58
C ALA A 541 -26.79 -52.79 31.30
N THR A 542 -25.58 -52.53 31.84
CA THR A 542 -25.27 -52.24 33.28
C THR A 542 -23.74 -52.30 33.52
N ALA A 543 -23.19 -51.37 34.31
CA ALA A 543 -21.87 -51.47 34.96
C ALA A 543 -21.93 -52.35 36.24
N PRO A 544 -20.82 -52.76 36.88
CA PRO A 544 -20.29 -51.94 37.98
C PRO A 544 -18.77 -52.02 38.26
N THR A 545 -18.35 -51.11 39.14
CA THR A 545 -17.06 -50.86 39.82
C THR A 545 -16.74 -51.83 40.98
N THR A 546 -15.44 -51.91 41.36
CA THR A 546 -14.85 -52.27 42.69
C THR A 546 -13.31 -52.12 42.58
N GLU A 547 -12.47 -51.97 43.60
CA GLU A 547 -12.39 -51.16 44.84
C GLU A 547 -10.91 -51.21 45.30
N ASN A 548 -10.42 -50.11 45.88
CA ASN A 548 -9.37 -49.91 46.91
C ASN A 548 -8.18 -50.87 47.19
N SER A 549 -7.01 -50.27 47.46
CA SER A 549 -6.24 -50.28 48.77
C SER A 549 -4.70 -50.28 48.57
N THR A 550 -3.97 -49.18 48.82
CA THR A 550 -3.22 -48.76 50.04
C THR A 550 -1.78 -49.31 50.23
N THR A 551 -0.88 -48.36 50.58
CA THR A 551 0.31 -48.39 51.48
C THR A 551 1.74 -48.72 50.98
N GLU A 552 2.57 -47.67 51.09
CA GLU A 552 3.99 -47.53 51.49
C GLU A 552 4.95 -48.73 51.52
N ALA A 553 6.13 -48.53 50.92
CA ALA A 553 7.44 -48.71 51.58
C ALA A 553 8.59 -48.09 50.75
N THR A 554 9.39 -47.23 51.38
CA THR A 554 10.82 -46.92 51.11
C THR A 554 11.54 -47.29 52.43
N PRO A 555 12.87 -47.55 52.55
CA PRO A 555 13.98 -47.02 51.73
C PRO A 555 15.25 -47.91 51.62
N ALA A 556 16.33 -47.29 51.11
CA ALA A 556 17.78 -47.62 51.17
C ALA A 556 18.39 -47.90 49.77
N ALA A 557 19.61 -47.48 49.41
CA ALA A 557 20.61 -46.56 49.95
C ALA A 557 21.73 -46.40 48.88
N GLN A 558 22.67 -45.48 49.15
CA GLN A 558 24.03 -45.34 48.60
C GLN A 558 24.17 -44.62 47.25
N ASP A 559 24.64 -43.37 47.14
CA ASP A 559 25.86 -42.69 47.65
C ASP A 559 27.09 -42.95 46.76
N SER A 560 27.58 -41.89 46.11
CA SER A 560 28.96 -41.71 45.60
C SER A 560 29.14 -40.29 45.03
N ALA A 561 29.91 -39.49 45.76
CA ALA A 561 30.36 -38.14 45.45
C ALA A 561 31.54 -38.07 44.47
N LYS A 562 31.69 -36.95 43.73
CA LYS A 562 32.87 -36.04 43.77
C LYS A 562 32.88 -34.99 42.66
N GLU A 563 32.70 -33.73 43.07
CA GLU A 563 33.67 -32.62 42.97
C GLU A 563 34.56 -32.47 41.71
N SER A 564 34.40 -31.36 40.97
CA SER A 564 35.52 -30.56 40.48
C SER A 564 35.09 -29.14 40.08
N THR A 565 35.76 -28.19 40.72
CA THR A 565 35.83 -26.73 40.54
C THR A 565 36.33 -26.28 39.15
N ALA A 566 35.90 -25.08 38.70
CA ALA A 566 36.77 -23.92 38.42
C ALA A 566 36.05 -22.80 37.66
N SER A 567 35.97 -21.60 38.26
CA SER A 567 35.92 -20.33 37.52
C SER A 567 37.30 -20.02 36.90
N PRO A 568 37.37 -19.08 35.95
CA PRO A 568 37.98 -17.81 36.36
C PRO A 568 37.33 -16.54 35.77
N SER A 569 37.41 -15.47 36.56
CA SER A 569 37.51 -14.07 36.14
C SER A 569 38.77 -13.52 36.83
N PRO A 570 39.58 -12.64 36.22
CA PRO A 570 39.46 -11.18 36.43
C PRO A 570 39.77 -10.33 35.15
N ALA A 571 39.19 -9.13 34.94
CA ALA A 571 39.54 -7.78 35.46
C ALA A 571 40.93 -7.27 34.94
N SER A 572 41.23 -6.03 34.52
CA SER A 572 40.60 -4.69 34.50
C SER A 572 41.41 -3.75 33.55
N GLU A 573 40.77 -2.69 33.03
CA GLU A 573 41.17 -1.31 32.60
C GLU A 573 42.56 -0.68 32.98
N PRO A 574 42.93 0.60 32.61
CA PRO A 574 42.51 1.57 31.56
C PRO A 574 43.68 2.45 30.95
N ALA A 575 43.35 3.43 30.07
CA ALA A 575 43.74 4.87 30.13
C ALA A 575 44.15 5.60 28.80
N GLU A 576 43.35 6.63 28.46
CA GLU A 576 43.63 8.03 28.05
C GLU A 576 44.74 8.50 27.07
N LYS A 577 44.30 9.30 26.06
CA LYS A 577 44.67 10.71 25.74
C LYS A 577 43.98 11.13 24.41
N SER A 578 43.12 12.15 24.27
CA SER A 578 43.17 13.61 24.54
C SER A 578 44.21 14.40 23.72
N THR A 579 43.72 15.21 22.75
CA THR A 579 43.96 16.66 22.46
C THR A 579 43.53 16.96 21.00
N THR A 580 42.47 17.74 20.68
CA THR A 580 42.25 19.21 20.62
C THR A 580 42.96 20.00 19.50
N GLU A 581 42.28 21.09 19.07
CA GLU A 581 42.60 22.22 18.16
C GLU A 581 41.95 22.10 16.76
N ASP A 582 40.93 22.87 16.36
CA ASP A 582 40.65 24.33 16.40
C ASP A 582 41.65 25.18 15.60
N SER A 583 41.21 25.72 14.45
CA SER A 583 41.57 27.06 13.95
C SER A 583 41.04 27.36 12.54
N THR A 584 40.23 28.41 12.43
CA THR A 584 40.27 29.42 11.35
C THR A 584 40.53 30.78 12.03
N PRO A 585 40.84 31.91 11.35
CA PRO A 585 41.32 32.17 9.99
C PRO A 585 42.53 33.15 9.96
N LYS A 586 43.22 33.35 8.83
CA LYS A 586 43.74 34.69 8.45
C LYS A 586 44.24 34.82 7.01
N GLU A 587 43.94 35.99 6.46
CA GLU A 587 44.36 36.60 5.20
C GLU A 587 45.88 36.60 4.97
N THR A 588 46.28 36.55 3.70
CA THR A 588 47.27 37.48 3.09
C THR A 588 47.18 37.41 1.56
N SER A 589 46.78 38.52 0.95
CA SER A 589 47.16 38.95 -0.42
C SER A 589 48.51 39.70 -0.34
N PRO A 590 49.17 40.21 -1.40
CA PRO A 590 48.88 40.16 -2.84
C PRO A 590 50.12 39.87 -3.73
N ALA A 591 49.89 39.67 -5.03
CA ALA A 591 50.81 40.13 -6.07
C ALA A 591 50.03 40.51 -7.34
N GLU A 592 49.94 41.82 -7.55
CA GLU A 592 49.56 42.47 -8.81
C GLU A 592 50.66 42.25 -9.87
N GLU A 593 50.29 42.06 -11.13
CA GLU A 593 50.73 42.99 -12.19
C GLU A 593 49.90 42.86 -13.49
N LYS A 594 49.19 43.96 -13.76
CA LYS A 594 49.05 44.71 -15.03
C LYS A 594 48.39 44.04 -16.26
N SER A 595 47.19 44.52 -16.65
CA SER A 595 46.93 45.61 -17.63
C SER A 595 46.82 45.06 -19.06
N ALA A 596 45.86 45.38 -19.94
CA ALA A 596 44.59 46.11 -19.95
C ALA A 596 43.89 45.75 -21.29
N PRO A 597 42.55 45.86 -21.43
CA PRO A 597 41.84 45.85 -22.71
C PRO A 597 41.69 47.31 -23.23
N PRO A 598 41.28 47.62 -24.48
CA PRO A 598 39.84 47.62 -24.81
C PRO A 598 39.42 47.48 -26.31
N ALA A 599 38.11 47.24 -26.49
CA ALA A 599 37.14 47.84 -27.45
C ALA A 599 37.43 47.85 -28.97
N ALA A 600 36.48 48.00 -29.89
CA ALA A 600 35.03 47.79 -30.03
C ALA A 600 34.71 48.15 -31.50
N ASN A 601 33.72 47.48 -32.10
CA ASN A 601 32.80 47.91 -33.16
C ASN A 601 33.30 48.72 -34.39
N THR A 602 33.06 48.17 -35.59
CA THR A 602 32.21 48.72 -36.69
C THR A 602 32.15 47.66 -37.81
N LYS A 603 31.01 47.06 -38.16
CA LYS A 603 29.81 47.50 -38.94
C LYS A 603 30.08 47.72 -40.44
N GLU A 604 29.27 47.02 -41.24
CA GLU A 604 28.88 47.24 -42.65
C GLU A 604 29.90 46.99 -43.78
N SER A 605 29.60 46.02 -44.66
CA SER A 605 28.93 46.34 -45.93
C SER A 605 28.30 45.10 -46.58
N SER A 606 27.13 45.32 -47.15
CA SER A 606 26.42 44.52 -48.13
C SER A 606 27.20 44.30 -49.42
N GLU A 607 27.11 43.09 -49.98
CA GLU A 607 26.71 42.80 -51.38
C GLU A 607 26.22 41.35 -51.48
#